data_AF-A0A8T4IRW0-F1
#
_entry.id   AF-A0A8T4IRW0-F1
#
_cell.length_a   1.000
_cell.length_b   1.000
_cell.length_c   1.000
_cell.angle_alpha   90.00
_cell.angle_beta   90.00
_cell.angle_gamma   90.00
#
_symmetry.space_group_name_H-M   'P 1'
#
loop_
_entity.id
_entity.type
_entity.pdbx_description
1 polymer ?
#
loop_
_entity_poly.entity_id
_entity_poly.type
_entity_poly.pdbx_seq_one_letter_code
_entity_poly.pdbx_strand_id
1 'polypeptide(L)'
;MRKHFEAMVFTALAEELRTGDVAVAGSEEYADWSEQLLPWQDVEAKLGDYLVEVGLAEPGDNAPYDAVSFRRQLQDKLTAAAAAADAGYPDNEGLVIDPATGIPSLKAHRSEGQRASAKALEQEIKARMPERSLLGIVSRTAYWVEWWRRFGPASGNEPKLKDLFGRYVITTFVKGTNMGPYEAARHIPGVSGHELSLAANPPSPR
;
A
#
# COMPACT_ATOMS: atom_id res chain seq x y z
N MET A 1 -21.71 27.54 -33.29
CA MET A 1 -22.57 26.34 -33.39
C MET A 1 -21.78 25.08 -33.72
N ARG A 2 -21.18 24.93 -34.92
CA ARG A 2 -20.51 23.68 -35.33
C ARG A 2 -19.42 23.15 -34.38
N LYS A 3 -18.50 24.02 -33.94
CA LYS A 3 -17.40 23.64 -33.04
C LYS A 3 -17.85 23.14 -31.66
N HIS A 4 -18.94 23.70 -31.12
CA HIS A 4 -19.46 23.26 -29.82
C HIS A 4 -20.17 21.92 -29.93
N PHE A 5 -20.88 21.69 -31.04
CA PHE A 5 -21.49 20.39 -31.33
C PHE A 5 -20.43 19.30 -31.55
N GLU A 6 -19.40 19.58 -32.36
CA GLU A 6 -18.26 18.66 -32.55
C GLU A 6 -17.60 18.29 -31.22
N ALA A 7 -17.34 19.29 -30.35
CA ALA A 7 -16.76 19.04 -29.03
C ALA A 7 -17.65 18.15 -28.14
N MET A 8 -18.97 18.37 -28.14
CA MET A 8 -19.91 17.52 -27.38
C MET A 8 -19.92 16.07 -27.88
N VAL A 9 -19.92 15.88 -29.21
CA VAL A 9 -19.90 14.53 -29.81
C VAL A 9 -18.62 13.80 -29.44
N PHE A 10 -17.46 14.45 -29.49
CA PHE A 10 -16.20 13.82 -29.10
C PHE A 10 -16.12 13.51 -27.60
N THR A 11 -16.70 14.35 -26.74
CA THR A 11 -16.78 14.06 -25.30
C THR A 11 -17.66 12.85 -25.02
N ALA A 12 -18.84 12.77 -25.64
CA ALA A 12 -19.73 11.63 -25.49
C ALA A 12 -19.07 10.33 -26.00
N LEU A 13 -18.43 10.37 -27.18
CA LEU A 13 -17.71 9.22 -27.72
C LEU A 13 -16.55 8.79 -26.80
N ALA A 14 -15.81 9.74 -26.22
CA ALA A 14 -14.74 9.42 -25.28
C ALA A 14 -15.28 8.77 -24.00
N GLU A 15 -16.46 9.19 -23.51
CA GLU A 15 -17.12 8.55 -22.38
C GLU A 15 -17.58 7.12 -22.72
N GLU A 16 -18.20 6.92 -23.89
CA GLU A 16 -18.67 5.61 -24.34
C GLU A 16 -17.51 4.62 -24.59
N LEU A 17 -16.39 5.09 -25.14
CA LEU A 17 -15.16 4.31 -25.26
C LEU A 17 -14.59 3.92 -23.89
N ARG A 18 -14.69 4.83 -22.91
CA ARG A 18 -14.20 4.60 -21.54
C ARG A 18 -15.10 3.64 -20.76
N THR A 19 -16.42 3.67 -20.95
CA THR A 19 -17.36 2.73 -20.33
C THR A 19 -17.37 1.37 -21.02
N GLY A 20 -16.81 1.27 -22.23
CA GLY A 20 -16.80 0.05 -23.03
C GLY A 20 -18.12 -0.20 -23.75
N ASP A 21 -18.98 0.82 -23.87
CA ASP A 21 -20.23 0.77 -24.65
C ASP A 21 -19.96 0.89 -26.16
N VAL A 22 -18.86 1.55 -26.53
CA VAL A 22 -18.32 1.60 -27.89
C VAL A 22 -16.95 0.94 -27.91
N ALA A 23 -16.73 0.12 -28.93
CA ALA A 23 -15.44 -0.51 -29.20
C ALA A 23 -14.94 -0.12 -30.59
N VAL A 24 -13.61 -0.06 -30.74
CA VAL A 24 -12.93 0.18 -32.00
C VAL A 24 -12.36 -1.14 -32.52
N ALA A 25 -12.89 -1.62 -33.65
CA ALA A 25 -12.43 -2.84 -34.28
C ALA A 25 -10.92 -2.77 -34.58
N GLY A 26 -10.15 -3.75 -34.06
CA GLY A 26 -8.70 -3.82 -34.21
C GLY A 26 -7.89 -2.92 -33.28
N SER A 27 -8.53 -2.21 -32.34
CA SER A 27 -7.83 -1.53 -31.23
C SER A 27 -7.54 -2.53 -30.12
N GLU A 28 -6.36 -2.46 -29.50
CA GLU A 28 -6.08 -3.21 -28.27
C GLU A 28 -6.63 -2.50 -27.02
N GLU A 29 -6.56 -1.17 -26.98
CA GLU A 29 -6.96 -0.37 -25.82
C GLU A 29 -8.48 -0.14 -25.74
N TYR A 30 -9.17 -0.10 -26.89
CA TYR A 30 -10.61 0.08 -26.99
C TYR A 30 -11.30 -1.09 -27.71
N ALA A 31 -10.75 -2.32 -27.57
CA ALA A 31 -11.38 -3.54 -28.07
C ALA A 31 -12.76 -3.79 -27.42
N ASP A 32 -13.57 -4.61 -28.06
CA ASP A 32 -14.79 -5.14 -27.44
C ASP A 32 -14.39 -6.08 -26.29
N TRP A 33 -14.60 -5.61 -25.07
CA TRP A 33 -14.26 -6.36 -23.87
C TRP A 33 -15.14 -7.61 -23.69
N SER A 34 -16.32 -7.65 -24.32
CA SER A 34 -17.22 -8.81 -24.24
C SER A 34 -16.65 -10.04 -24.94
N GLU A 35 -15.77 -9.85 -25.94
CA GLU A 35 -15.01 -10.92 -26.58
C GLU A 35 -13.95 -11.54 -25.65
N GLN A 36 -13.59 -10.85 -24.56
CA GLN A 36 -12.66 -11.35 -23.54
C GLN A 36 -13.38 -12.14 -22.44
N LEU A 37 -14.71 -12.16 -22.45
CA LEU A 37 -15.49 -12.94 -21.49
C LEU A 37 -15.49 -14.43 -21.85
N LEU A 38 -15.64 -15.25 -20.82
CA LEU A 38 -15.84 -16.68 -21.02
C LEU A 38 -17.19 -16.93 -21.73
N PRO A 39 -17.23 -17.87 -22.69
CA PRO A 39 -18.49 -18.35 -23.24
C PRO A 39 -19.43 -18.81 -22.12
N TRP A 40 -20.73 -18.54 -22.27
CA TRP A 40 -21.71 -18.87 -21.23
C TRP A 40 -21.71 -20.34 -20.80
N GLN A 41 -21.44 -21.26 -21.74
CA GLN A 41 -21.34 -22.70 -21.46
C GLN A 41 -20.21 -23.03 -20.47
N ASP A 42 -19.07 -22.34 -20.57
CA ASP A 42 -17.94 -22.52 -19.65
C ASP A 42 -18.23 -21.89 -18.28
N VAL A 43 -19.01 -20.81 -18.26
CA VAL A 43 -19.49 -20.18 -17.01
C VAL A 43 -20.45 -21.10 -16.29
N GLU A 44 -21.47 -21.66 -16.97
CA GLU A 44 -22.43 -22.59 -16.37
C GLU A 44 -21.75 -23.82 -15.77
N ALA A 45 -20.76 -24.39 -16.48
CA ALA A 45 -20.02 -25.54 -15.98
C ALA A 45 -19.21 -25.26 -14.70
N LYS A 46 -18.74 -24.01 -14.52
CA LYS A 46 -17.92 -23.59 -13.37
C LYS A 46 -18.72 -22.91 -12.26
N LEU A 47 -19.97 -22.55 -12.52
CA LEU A 47 -20.76 -21.71 -11.62
C LEU A 47 -20.92 -22.35 -10.23
N GLY A 48 -21.20 -23.65 -10.16
CA GLY A 48 -21.35 -24.36 -8.89
C GLY A 48 -20.11 -24.28 -8.00
N ASP A 49 -18.95 -24.63 -8.55
CA ASP A 49 -17.67 -24.58 -7.83
C ASP A 49 -17.33 -23.14 -7.39
N TYR A 50 -17.56 -22.17 -8.27
CA TYR A 50 -17.33 -20.75 -7.97
C TYR A 50 -18.22 -20.27 -6.82
N LEU A 51 -19.51 -20.64 -6.80
CA LEU A 51 -20.43 -20.26 -5.73
C LEU A 51 -19.99 -20.80 -4.36
N VAL A 52 -19.40 -22.00 -4.33
CA VAL A 52 -18.81 -22.57 -3.11
C VAL A 52 -17.56 -21.78 -2.72
N GLU A 53 -16.67 -21.49 -3.66
CA GLU A 53 -15.43 -20.73 -3.41
C GLU A 53 -15.71 -19.34 -2.82
N VAL A 54 -16.72 -18.63 -3.34
CA VAL A 54 -17.09 -17.29 -2.84
C VAL A 54 -18.01 -17.32 -1.61
N GLY A 55 -18.32 -18.50 -1.07
CA GLY A 55 -19.16 -18.66 0.13
C GLY A 55 -20.62 -18.24 -0.08
N LEU A 56 -21.13 -18.43 -1.30
CA LEU A 56 -22.53 -18.23 -1.66
C LEU A 56 -23.34 -19.53 -1.65
N ALA A 57 -22.69 -20.68 -1.79
CA ALA A 57 -23.26 -22.02 -1.67
C ALA A 57 -22.39 -22.92 -0.78
N GLU A 58 -22.98 -24.00 -0.24
CA GLU A 58 -22.27 -25.02 0.51
C GLU A 58 -21.84 -26.19 -0.40
N PRO A 59 -20.75 -26.90 -0.09
CA PRO A 59 -20.35 -28.08 -0.84
C PRO A 59 -21.48 -29.12 -0.92
N GLY A 60 -21.91 -29.45 -2.13
CA GLY A 60 -23.01 -30.40 -2.38
C GLY A 60 -24.41 -29.76 -2.46
N ASP A 61 -24.51 -28.43 -2.36
CA ASP A 61 -25.74 -27.71 -2.70
C ASP A 61 -25.94 -27.71 -4.22
N ASN A 62 -27.04 -28.34 -4.66
CA ASN A 62 -27.42 -28.41 -6.07
C ASN A 62 -28.66 -27.54 -6.38
N ALA A 63 -29.06 -26.67 -5.45
CA ALA A 63 -30.17 -25.77 -5.68
C ALA A 63 -29.84 -24.76 -6.81
N PRO A 64 -30.80 -24.42 -7.67
CA PRO A 64 -30.59 -23.37 -8.67
C PRO A 64 -30.23 -22.04 -7.98
N TYR A 65 -29.08 -21.49 -8.33
CA TYR A 65 -28.62 -20.21 -7.78
C TYR A 65 -28.85 -19.09 -8.80
N ASP A 66 -30.04 -18.49 -8.73
CA ASP A 66 -30.47 -17.44 -9.64
C ASP A 66 -30.36 -16.03 -9.02
N ALA A 67 -30.67 -15.01 -9.82
CA ALA A 67 -30.64 -13.62 -9.37
C ALA A 67 -31.59 -13.35 -8.18
N VAL A 68 -32.69 -14.10 -8.06
CA VAL A 68 -33.63 -13.97 -6.94
C VAL A 68 -33.00 -14.50 -5.66
N SER A 69 -32.39 -15.68 -5.73
CA SER A 69 -31.69 -16.33 -4.61
C SER A 69 -30.50 -15.50 -4.14
N PHE A 70 -29.70 -14.96 -5.08
CA PHE A 70 -28.60 -14.05 -4.78
C PHE A 70 -29.08 -12.80 -4.03
N ARG A 71 -30.11 -12.12 -4.56
CA ARG A 71 -30.64 -10.90 -3.93
C ARG A 71 -31.17 -11.19 -2.53
N ARG A 72 -31.93 -12.26 -2.36
CA ARG A 72 -32.46 -12.65 -1.04
C ARG A 72 -31.31 -12.92 -0.06
N GLN A 73 -30.33 -13.74 -0.44
CA GLN A 73 -29.21 -14.06 0.45
C GLN A 73 -28.41 -12.80 0.83
N LEU A 74 -28.18 -11.88 -0.11
CA LEU A 74 -27.51 -10.62 0.16
C LEU A 74 -28.35 -9.73 1.09
N GLN A 75 -29.65 -9.63 0.88
CA GLN A 75 -30.56 -8.91 1.76
C GLN A 75 -30.53 -9.48 3.18
N ASP A 76 -30.63 -10.80 3.32
CA ASP A 76 -30.58 -11.47 4.62
C ASP A 76 -29.25 -11.20 5.34
N LYS A 77 -28.12 -11.30 4.62
CA LYS A 77 -26.78 -10.99 5.14
C LYS A 77 -26.69 -9.53 5.62
N LEU A 78 -27.18 -8.59 4.83
CA LEU A 78 -27.15 -7.15 5.17
C LEU A 78 -28.09 -6.83 6.34
N THR A 79 -29.30 -7.39 6.36
CA THR A 79 -30.26 -7.21 7.45
C THR A 79 -29.74 -7.81 8.76
N ALA A 80 -29.13 -9.00 8.71
CA ALA A 80 -28.51 -9.61 9.88
C ALA A 80 -27.32 -8.77 10.39
N ALA A 81 -26.48 -8.27 9.48
CA ALA A 81 -25.36 -7.39 9.85
C ALA A 81 -25.83 -6.07 10.48
N ALA A 82 -26.88 -5.46 9.92
CA ALA A 82 -27.49 -4.25 10.49
C ALA A 82 -28.07 -4.52 11.89
N ALA A 83 -28.83 -5.61 12.06
CA ALA A 83 -29.38 -5.99 13.36
C ALA A 83 -28.28 -6.29 14.39
N ALA A 84 -27.18 -6.94 13.99
CA ALA A 84 -26.04 -7.19 14.84
C ALA A 84 -25.31 -5.89 15.24
N ALA A 85 -25.15 -4.94 14.30
CA ALA A 85 -24.59 -3.63 14.57
C ALA A 85 -25.45 -2.83 15.55
N ASP A 86 -26.77 -2.82 15.36
CA ASP A 86 -27.74 -2.16 16.25
C ASP A 86 -27.73 -2.78 17.64
N ALA A 87 -27.74 -4.11 17.74
CA ALA A 87 -27.70 -4.84 19.00
C ALA A 87 -26.37 -4.65 19.75
N GLY A 88 -25.27 -4.49 19.03
CA GLY A 88 -23.93 -4.24 19.60
C GLY A 88 -23.65 -2.78 19.93
N TYR A 89 -24.48 -1.84 19.46
CA TYR A 89 -24.29 -0.42 19.71
C TYR A 89 -24.29 -0.02 21.20
N PRO A 90 -25.16 -0.56 22.08
CA PRO A 90 -25.14 -0.25 23.51
C PRO A 90 -23.78 -0.51 24.18
N ASP A 91 -23.02 -1.49 23.69
CA ASP A 91 -21.69 -1.85 24.21
C ASP A 91 -20.54 -1.23 23.39
N ASN A 92 -20.85 -0.47 22.33
CA ASN A 92 -19.86 0.12 21.44
C ASN A 92 -19.26 1.40 22.03
N GLU A 93 -18.11 1.29 22.68
CA GLU A 93 -17.44 2.45 23.28
C GLU A 93 -16.87 3.45 22.25
N GLY A 94 -16.66 3.00 21.00
CA GLY A 94 -15.97 3.72 19.94
C GLY A 94 -16.89 4.55 19.04
N LEU A 95 -18.13 4.14 18.82
CA LEU A 95 -19.12 4.86 18.02
C LEU A 95 -20.11 5.57 18.95
N VAL A 96 -20.28 6.88 18.78
CA VAL A 96 -21.24 7.68 19.54
C VAL A 96 -22.15 8.42 18.56
N ILE A 97 -23.45 8.15 18.65
CA ILE A 97 -24.51 8.91 18.00
C ILE A 97 -25.00 9.95 19.01
N ASP A 98 -24.82 11.23 18.68
CA ASP A 98 -25.28 12.34 19.52
C ASP A 98 -26.82 12.30 19.65
N PRO A 99 -27.38 12.19 20.87
CA PRO A 99 -28.84 12.12 21.07
C PRO A 99 -29.59 13.39 20.63
N ALA A 100 -28.94 14.55 20.61
CA ALA A 100 -29.54 15.83 20.27
C ALA A 100 -29.48 16.13 18.76
N THR A 101 -28.39 15.76 18.09
CA THR A 101 -28.16 16.07 16.67
C THR A 101 -28.33 14.87 15.74
N GLY A 102 -28.28 13.64 16.27
CA GLY A 102 -28.32 12.40 15.50
C GLY A 102 -27.05 12.11 14.70
N ILE A 103 -26.00 12.92 14.87
CA ILE A 103 -24.77 12.79 14.07
C ILE A 103 -23.88 11.69 14.66
N PRO A 104 -23.47 10.68 13.87
CA PRO A 104 -22.53 9.66 14.31
C PRO A 104 -21.10 10.21 14.34
N SER A 105 -20.36 9.89 15.39
CA SER A 105 -18.95 10.22 15.56
C SER A 105 -18.17 9.02 16.06
N LEU A 106 -16.93 8.87 15.58
CA LEU A 106 -16.01 7.82 16.03
C LEU A 106 -14.98 8.43 16.98
N LYS A 107 -14.85 7.86 18.18
CA LYS A 107 -13.74 8.18 19.08
C LYS A 107 -12.44 7.66 18.48
N ALA A 108 -11.36 8.41 18.71
CA ALA A 108 -10.03 7.96 18.35
C ALA A 108 -9.74 6.60 19.01
N HIS A 109 -9.50 5.59 18.18
CA HIS A 109 -9.14 4.26 18.68
C HIS A 109 -7.86 4.35 19.50
N ARG A 110 -7.95 4.03 20.78
CA ARG A 110 -6.77 3.86 21.63
C ARG A 110 -6.36 2.40 21.53
N SER A 111 -5.17 2.18 20.99
CA SER A 111 -4.52 0.87 21.05
C SER A 111 -4.60 0.34 22.49
N GLU A 112 -4.93 -0.93 22.64
CA GLU A 112 -5.02 -1.65 23.93
C GLU A 112 -3.69 -1.72 24.72
N GLY A 113 -2.67 -0.96 24.28
CA GLY A 113 -1.33 -1.00 24.83
C GLY A 113 -0.59 -2.27 24.41
N GLN A 114 0.69 -2.33 24.78
CA GLN A 114 1.49 -3.53 24.56
C GLN A 114 1.06 -4.64 25.54
N ARG A 115 0.77 -5.82 25.00
CA ARG A 115 0.51 -7.04 25.77
C ARG A 115 1.67 -7.35 26.73
N ALA A 116 1.38 -7.98 27.87
CA ALA A 116 2.41 -8.35 28.84
C ALA A 116 3.52 -9.24 28.23
N SER A 117 3.16 -10.16 27.33
CA SER A 117 4.11 -11.00 26.60
C SER A 117 5.03 -10.19 25.66
N ALA A 118 4.51 -9.12 25.03
CA ALA A 118 5.33 -8.24 24.19
C ALA A 118 6.35 -7.46 25.02
N LYS A 119 5.95 -6.98 26.21
CA LYS A 119 6.88 -6.31 27.15
C LYS A 119 7.97 -7.27 27.65
N ALA A 120 7.59 -8.50 28.00
CA ALA A 120 8.55 -9.52 28.43
C ALA A 120 9.55 -9.87 27.31
N LEU A 121 9.07 -10.02 26.08
CA LEU A 121 9.93 -10.25 24.92
C LEU A 121 10.88 -9.07 24.68
N GLU A 122 10.40 -7.84 24.74
CA GLU A 122 11.24 -6.64 24.59
C GLU A 122 12.37 -6.60 25.64
N GLN A 123 12.07 -6.94 26.90
CA GLN A 123 13.06 -7.01 27.97
C GLN A 123 14.10 -8.10 27.70
N GLU A 124 13.69 -9.30 27.29
CA GLU A 124 14.60 -10.39 26.94
C GLU A 124 15.48 -10.06 25.73
N ILE A 125 14.92 -9.39 24.71
CA ILE A 125 15.69 -8.91 23.56
C ILE A 125 16.73 -7.90 24.03
N LYS A 126 16.33 -6.89 24.83
CA LYS A 126 17.26 -5.87 25.35
C LYS A 126 18.36 -6.47 26.21
N ALA A 127 18.05 -7.45 27.05
CA ALA A 127 19.04 -8.12 27.91
C ALA A 127 20.11 -8.88 27.11
N ARG A 128 19.75 -9.40 25.93
CA ARG A 128 20.65 -10.17 25.05
C ARG A 128 21.26 -9.32 23.93
N MET A 129 20.75 -8.10 23.73
CA MET A 129 21.21 -7.22 22.68
C MET A 129 22.54 -6.58 23.10
N PRO A 130 23.63 -6.84 22.37
CA PRO A 130 24.91 -6.21 22.67
C PRO A 130 24.84 -4.70 22.41
N GLU A 131 25.65 -3.93 23.13
CA GLU A 131 25.82 -2.51 22.84
C GLU A 131 26.39 -2.34 21.42
N ARG A 132 25.75 -1.47 20.63
CA ARG A 132 26.15 -1.15 19.25
C ARG A 132 26.16 0.36 19.08
N SER A 133 27.21 0.88 18.47
CA SER A 133 27.20 2.28 18.04
C SER A 133 26.23 2.46 16.88
N LEU A 134 25.60 3.64 16.79
CA LEU A 134 24.71 4.00 15.66
C LEU A 134 25.43 3.83 14.32
N LEU A 135 26.70 4.26 14.24
CA LEU A 135 27.53 4.06 13.06
C LEU A 135 27.72 2.56 12.75
N GLY A 136 27.92 1.72 13.76
CA GLY A 136 28.01 0.27 13.58
C GLY A 136 26.71 -0.36 13.08
N ILE A 137 25.55 0.15 13.51
CA ILE A 137 24.24 -0.29 12.98
C ILE A 137 24.14 0.10 11.50
N VAL A 138 24.45 1.35 11.15
CA VAL A 138 24.42 1.83 9.75
C VAL A 138 25.40 1.04 8.88
N SER A 139 26.61 0.75 9.35
CA SER A 139 27.58 -0.10 8.64
C SER A 139 27.06 -1.50 8.42
N ARG A 140 26.40 -2.12 9.41
CA ARG A 140 25.85 -3.47 9.28
C ARG A 140 24.70 -3.51 8.29
N THR A 141 23.78 -2.55 8.32
CA THR A 141 22.69 -2.51 7.33
C THR A 141 23.24 -2.27 5.93
N ALA A 142 24.27 -1.41 5.79
CA ALA A 142 24.96 -1.19 4.52
C ALA A 142 25.60 -2.47 3.99
N TYR A 143 26.25 -3.24 4.86
CA TYR A 143 26.90 -4.48 4.48
C TYR A 143 25.90 -5.56 4.07
N TRP A 144 24.85 -5.79 4.86
CA TRP A 144 23.91 -6.89 4.62
C TRP A 144 22.87 -6.62 3.53
N VAL A 145 22.42 -5.36 3.39
CA VAL A 145 21.39 -4.99 2.40
C VAL A 145 22.02 -4.39 1.13
N GLU A 146 23.33 -4.10 1.17
CA GLU A 146 24.10 -3.50 0.08
C GLU A 146 23.46 -2.20 -0.47
N TRP A 147 22.74 -1.46 0.37
CA TRP A 147 22.02 -0.25 -0.04
C TRP A 147 22.96 0.82 -0.60
N TRP A 148 24.23 0.83 -0.18
CA TRP A 148 25.25 1.79 -0.64
C TRP A 148 25.56 1.64 -2.13
N ARG A 149 25.28 0.49 -2.75
CA ARG A 149 25.43 0.27 -4.19
C ARG A 149 24.30 0.90 -5.01
N ARG A 150 23.15 1.17 -4.36
CA ARG A 150 21.97 1.74 -5.00
C ARG A 150 22.00 3.27 -5.02
N PHE A 151 22.91 3.87 -4.26
CA PHE A 151 23.15 5.31 -4.28
C PHE A 151 24.28 5.64 -5.26
N GLY A 152 24.01 6.51 -6.22
CA GLY A 152 25.00 7.11 -7.12
C GLY A 152 24.31 8.13 -8.02
N PRO A 153 24.92 9.29 -8.32
CA PRO A 153 24.29 10.46 -8.94
C PRO A 153 23.47 10.10 -10.17
N ALA A 154 22.35 10.80 -10.37
CA ALA A 154 21.40 10.54 -11.46
C ALA A 154 22.04 10.59 -12.85
N SER A 155 23.17 11.29 -12.99
CA SER A 155 23.97 11.36 -14.22
C SER A 155 24.73 10.08 -14.56
N GLY A 156 24.72 9.06 -13.70
CA GLY A 156 25.48 7.82 -13.88
C GLY A 156 26.99 7.96 -13.67
N ASN A 157 27.49 9.18 -13.44
CA ASN A 157 28.91 9.44 -13.21
C ASN A 157 29.27 9.17 -11.75
N GLU A 158 29.74 7.97 -11.44
CA GLU A 158 30.10 7.60 -10.08
C GLU A 158 31.09 8.59 -9.45
N PRO A 159 30.82 9.10 -8.23
CA PRO A 159 31.76 9.89 -7.47
C PRO A 159 33.09 9.15 -7.40
N LYS A 160 34.19 9.82 -7.76
CA LYS A 160 35.54 9.29 -7.56
C LYS A 160 35.91 9.32 -6.06
N LEU A 161 35.18 8.55 -5.25
CA LEU A 161 35.40 8.37 -3.83
C LEU A 161 36.31 7.16 -3.61
N LYS A 162 37.38 7.35 -2.85
CA LYS A 162 38.40 6.32 -2.60
C LYS A 162 37.88 5.11 -1.79
N ASP A 163 36.80 5.30 -1.02
CA ASP A 163 36.12 4.26 -0.23
C ASP A 163 34.60 4.48 -0.27
N LEU A 164 33.93 3.99 -1.31
CA LEU A 164 32.49 4.22 -1.50
C LEU A 164 31.67 3.72 -0.29
N PHE A 165 31.96 2.51 0.20
CA PHE A 165 31.24 1.91 1.32
C PHE A 165 31.31 2.79 2.58
N GLY A 166 32.51 3.13 3.04
CA GLY A 166 32.67 3.96 4.24
C GLY A 166 32.07 5.35 4.07
N ARG A 167 32.17 5.95 2.87
CA ARG A 167 31.66 7.30 2.60
C ARG A 167 30.14 7.35 2.60
N TYR A 168 29.47 6.35 2.04
CA TYR A 168 28.01 6.27 2.11
C TYR A 168 27.53 5.99 3.53
N VAL A 169 28.20 5.12 4.28
CA VAL A 169 27.88 4.85 5.69
C VAL A 169 28.00 6.12 6.54
N ILE A 170 29.14 6.84 6.45
CA ILE A 170 29.37 8.06 7.23
C ILE A 170 28.41 9.16 6.79
N THR A 171 28.15 9.31 5.50
CA THR A 171 27.22 10.31 4.98
C THR A 171 25.80 10.05 5.48
N THR A 172 25.32 8.81 5.42
CA THR A 172 24.00 8.43 5.94
C THR A 172 23.89 8.68 7.43
N PHE A 173 24.94 8.35 8.20
CA PHE A 173 24.98 8.65 9.63
C PHE A 173 24.88 10.17 9.89
N VAL A 174 25.75 10.96 9.26
CA VAL A 174 25.81 12.43 9.40
C VAL A 174 24.48 13.10 9.03
N LYS A 175 23.85 12.67 7.94
CA LYS A 175 22.53 13.16 7.53
C LYS A 175 21.41 12.73 8.47
N GLY A 176 21.43 11.47 8.93
CA GLY A 176 20.48 10.95 9.89
C GLY A 176 20.54 11.64 11.25
N THR A 177 21.73 12.13 11.64
CA THR A 177 21.93 12.92 12.86
C THR A 177 21.80 14.44 12.66
N ASN A 178 21.38 14.89 11.47
CA ASN A 178 21.26 16.30 11.10
C ASN A 178 22.55 17.14 11.30
N MET A 179 23.72 16.51 11.18
CA MET A 179 25.01 17.22 11.24
C MET A 179 25.37 17.77 9.85
N GLY A 180 25.93 18.99 9.80
CA GLY A 180 26.43 19.55 8.55
C GLY A 180 27.66 18.80 8.02
N PRO A 181 27.87 18.64 6.70
CA PRO A 181 29.01 17.89 6.18
C PRO A 181 30.37 18.48 6.59
N TYR A 182 30.48 19.81 6.68
CA TYR A 182 31.69 20.49 7.15
C TYR A 182 31.85 20.44 8.68
N GLU A 183 30.76 20.32 9.42
CA GLU A 183 30.77 20.14 10.86
C GLU A 183 31.21 18.71 11.22
N ALA A 184 30.63 17.70 10.56
CA ALA A 184 31.03 16.31 10.71
C ALA A 184 32.51 16.08 10.38
N ALA A 185 33.04 16.73 9.34
CA ALA A 185 34.45 16.62 8.95
C ALA A 185 35.43 17.17 10.01
N ARG A 186 34.97 18.01 10.95
CA ARG A 186 35.81 18.48 12.08
C ARG A 186 35.91 17.43 13.19
N HIS A 187 34.96 16.51 13.27
CA HIS A 187 34.83 15.54 14.36
C HIS A 187 35.09 14.10 13.92
N ILE A 188 35.05 13.81 12.61
CA ILE A 188 35.28 12.47 12.05
C ILE A 188 36.62 12.48 11.31
N PRO A 189 37.67 11.80 11.83
CA PRO A 189 38.96 11.71 11.16
C PRO A 189 38.85 11.00 9.80
N GLY A 190 39.66 11.44 8.84
CA GLY A 190 39.78 10.78 7.54
C GLY A 190 38.66 11.10 6.56
N VAL A 191 37.72 12.00 6.89
CA VAL A 191 36.71 12.49 5.94
C VAL A 191 36.73 14.01 5.76
N SER A 192 36.62 14.48 4.51
CA SER A 192 36.47 15.91 4.21
C SER A 192 35.01 16.30 4.02
N GLY A 193 34.68 17.56 4.35
CA GLY A 193 33.33 18.09 4.13
C GLY A 193 32.91 18.06 2.66
N HIS A 194 33.88 18.17 1.74
CA HIS A 194 33.64 18.04 0.31
C HIS A 194 33.20 16.62 -0.06
N GLU A 195 33.89 15.58 0.42
CA GLU A 195 33.51 14.19 0.16
C GLU A 195 32.13 13.84 0.73
N LEU A 196 31.81 14.34 1.93
CA LEU A 196 30.49 14.13 2.55
C LEU A 196 29.39 14.88 1.80
N SER A 197 29.67 16.10 1.34
CA SER A 197 28.73 16.87 0.51
C SER A 197 28.47 16.18 -0.84
N LEU A 198 29.50 15.59 -1.43
CA LEU A 198 29.43 14.96 -2.74
C LEU A 198 28.68 13.62 -2.69
N ALA A 199 28.82 12.87 -1.59
CA ALA A 199 28.02 11.67 -1.31
C ALA A 199 26.57 11.99 -0.89
N ALA A 200 26.33 13.19 -0.34
CA ALA A 200 25.03 13.61 0.20
C ALA A 200 24.02 14.11 -0.83
N ASN A 201 24.42 14.37 -2.07
CA ASN A 201 23.48 14.73 -3.14
C ASN A 201 22.71 13.47 -3.54
N PRO A 202 21.41 13.36 -3.18
CA PRO A 202 20.67 12.14 -3.40
C PRO A 202 20.46 11.95 -4.91
N PRO A 203 20.75 10.76 -5.43
CA PRO A 203 20.22 10.36 -6.71
C PRO A 203 18.79 9.85 -6.53
N SER A 204 17.99 10.07 -7.56
CA SER A 204 16.79 9.29 -7.80
C SER A 204 17.09 7.79 -7.62
N PRO A 205 16.16 7.00 -7.05
CA PRO A 205 16.28 5.54 -7.15
C PRO A 205 16.45 5.18 -8.62
N ARG A 206 17.44 4.33 -8.92
CA ARG A 206 17.52 3.66 -10.23
C ARG A 206 16.44 2.61 -10.33
#